data_AF-A0A855XDC3-F1
#
_entry.id   AF-A0A855XDC3-F1
#
_cell.length_a   1.000
_cell.length_b   1.000
_cell.length_c   1.000
_cell.angle_alpha   90.00
_cell.angle_beta   90.00
_cell.angle_gamma   90.00
#
_symmetry.space_group_name_H-M   'P 1'
#
loop_
_entity.id
_entity.type
_entity.pdbx_description
1 polymer ?
#
loop_
_entity_poly.entity_id
_entity_poly.type
_entity_poly.pdbx_seq_one_letter_code
_entity_poly.pdbx_strand_id
1 'polypeptide(L)'
;MTIYELIYKANENDGNASHPVGLYSSFENAKTAGERLFKNITGQKEFYWTMEYGTYVRFDGENGATSCLDIIPVEVDSVLM
;
A
#
# COMPACT_ATOMS: atom_id res chain seq x y z
N MET A 1 -20.47 4.28 -0.63
CA MET A 1 -19.51 4.23 0.50
C MET A 1 -18.15 3.96 -0.12
N THR A 2 -17.12 4.75 0.18
CA THR A 2 -15.78 4.55 -0.39
C THR A 2 -14.96 3.67 0.54
N ILE A 3 -14.45 2.55 0.04
CA ILE A 3 -13.49 1.69 0.74
C ILE A 3 -12.11 1.99 0.15
N TYR A 4 -11.06 1.79 0.93
CA TYR A 4 -9.67 1.96 0.50
C TYR A 4 -8.98 0.61 0.53
N GLU A 5 -8.37 0.21 -0.58
CA GLU A 5 -7.55 -0.99 -0.67
C GLU A 5 -6.08 -0.62 -0.55
N LEU A 6 -5.37 -1.27 0.38
CA LEU A 6 -3.92 -1.20 0.49
C LEU A 6 -3.31 -2.32 -0.34
N ILE A 7 -2.43 -1.96 -1.27
CA ILE A 7 -1.73 -2.88 -2.16
C ILE A 7 -0.25 -2.80 -1.86
N TYR A 8 0.38 -3.96 -1.72
CA TYR A 8 1.83 -4.10 -1.61
C TYR A 8 2.38 -4.70 -2.89
N LYS A 9 3.39 -4.07 -3.48
CA LYS A 9 4.16 -4.63 -4.59
C LYS A 9 5.58 -4.85 -4.13
N ALA A 10 5.99 -6.12 -4.06
CA ALA A 10 7.36 -6.47 -3.67
C ALA A 10 8.39 -5.99 -4.70
N ASN A 11 8.00 -5.91 -5.98
CA ASN A 11 8.79 -5.33 -7.05
C ASN A 11 7.87 -4.51 -7.96
N GLU A 12 8.08 -3.21 -8.08
CA GLU A 12 7.23 -2.35 -8.90
C GLU A 12 7.32 -2.66 -10.41
N ASN A 13 8.44 -3.24 -10.84
CA ASN A 13 8.66 -3.65 -12.23
C ASN A 13 8.05 -5.03 -12.55
N ASP A 14 7.63 -5.77 -11.53
CA ASP A 14 6.94 -7.04 -11.70
C ASP A 14 5.43 -6.81 -11.62
N GLY A 15 4.80 -6.69 -12.80
CA GLY A 15 3.36 -6.43 -12.92
C GLY A 15 2.47 -7.48 -12.23
N ASN A 16 2.99 -8.67 -11.95
CA ASN A 16 2.26 -9.75 -11.27
C ASN A 16 2.45 -9.79 -9.76
N ALA A 17 3.37 -9.00 -9.19
CA ALA A 17 3.70 -9.02 -7.77
C ALA A 17 2.84 -8.06 -6.92
N SER A 18 1.64 -7.69 -7.40
CA SER A 18 0.72 -6.84 -6.66
C SER A 18 -0.14 -7.70 -5.73
N HIS A 19 0.09 -7.58 -4.43
CA HIS A 19 -0.61 -8.31 -3.39
C HIS A 19 -1.54 -7.36 -2.61
N PRO A 20 -2.87 -7.55 -2.69
CA PRO A 20 -3.79 -6.81 -1.84
C PRO A 20 -3.52 -7.21 -0.38
N VAL A 21 -3.25 -6.21 0.45
CA VAL A 21 -2.95 -6.38 1.88
C VAL A 21 -4.25 -6.39 2.69
N GLY A 22 -5.19 -5.52 2.32
CA GLY A 22 -6.48 -5.43 3.00
C GLY A 22 -7.34 -4.27 2.53
N LEU A 23 -8.62 -4.34 2.92
CA LEU A 23 -9.64 -3.33 2.66
C LEU A 23 -9.95 -2.55 3.94
N TYR A 24 -10.05 -1.24 3.83
CA TYR A 24 -10.20 -0.33 4.95
C TYR A 24 -11.35 0.64 4.70
N SER A 25 -12.16 0.87 5.73
CA SER A 25 -13.30 1.80 5.68
C SER A 25 -12.89 3.27 5.66
N SER A 26 -11.62 3.60 5.94
CA SER A 26 -11.09 4.96 5.92
C SER A 26 -9.64 4.99 5.42
N PHE A 27 -9.28 6.13 4.83
CA PHE A 27 -7.94 6.37 4.31
C PHE A 27 -6.87 6.36 5.41
N GLU A 28 -7.17 6.92 6.58
CA GLU A 28 -6.26 6.92 7.73
C GLU A 28 -5.97 5.51 8.26
N ASN A 29 -6.98 4.62 8.23
CA ASN A 29 -6.78 3.22 8.61
C ASN A 29 -5.87 2.50 7.61
N ALA A 30 -6.05 2.75 6.31
CA ALA A 30 -5.18 2.21 5.27
C ALA A 30 -3.73 2.71 5.43
N LYS A 31 -3.55 4.00 5.73
CA LYS A 31 -2.23 4.59 6.02
C LYS A 31 -1.55 3.94 7.22
N THR A 32 -2.27 3.81 8.33
CA THR A 32 -1.77 3.17 9.56
C THR A 32 -1.38 1.71 9.31
N ALA A 33 -2.14 1.00 8.49
CA ALA A 33 -1.84 -0.38 8.13
C ALA A 33 -0.59 -0.48 7.24
N GLY A 34 -0.44 0.39 6.24
CA GLY A 34 0.74 0.41 5.39
C GLY A 34 2.01 0.82 6.13
N GLU A 35 1.93 1.74 7.10
CA GLU A 35 3.04 2.07 8.01
C GLU A 35 3.51 0.85 8.80
N ARG A 36 2.58 0.08 9.36
CA ARG A 36 2.89 -1.16 10.07
C ARG A 36 3.53 -2.20 9.16
N LEU A 37 3.01 -2.34 7.94
CA LEU A 37 3.53 -3.29 6.95
C LEU A 37 4.94 -2.89 6.52
N PHE A 38 5.18 -1.62 6.19
CA PHE A 38 6.50 -1.10 5.86
C PHE A 38 7.51 -1.41 6.96
N LYS A 39 7.18 -1.10 8.22
CA LYS A 39 8.04 -1.38 9.37
C LYS A 39 8.35 -2.88 9.51
N ASN A 40 7.40 -3.75 9.18
CA ASN A 40 7.60 -5.19 9.22
C ASN A 40 8.54 -5.68 8.10
N ILE A 41 8.47 -5.08 6.91
CA ILE A 41 9.29 -5.45 5.75
C ILE A 41 10.70 -4.89 5.87
N THR A 42 10.85 -3.60 6.13
CA THR A 42 12.15 -2.91 6.10
C THR A 42 12.86 -2.91 7.45
N GLY A 43 12.15 -3.21 8.54
CA GLY A 43 12.65 -3.05 9.91
C GLY A 43 12.83 -1.58 10.33
N GLN A 44 12.54 -0.62 9.47
CA GLN A 44 12.72 0.81 9.75
C GLN A 44 11.56 1.37 10.56
N LYS A 45 11.86 2.37 11.41
CA LYS A 45 10.87 3.00 12.30
C LYS A 45 10.17 4.21 11.67
N GLU A 46 10.77 4.83 10.67
CA GLU A 46 10.30 6.10 10.12
C GLU A 46 9.76 5.86 8.70
N PHE A 47 8.49 6.18 8.51
CA PHE A 47 7.79 6.09 7.25
C PHE A 47 6.85 7.29 7.16
N TYR A 48 6.89 8.00 6.05
CA TYR A 48 6.04 9.16 5.83
C TYR A 48 5.32 9.02 4.49
N TRP A 49 3.99 8.94 4.54
CA TRP A 49 3.14 9.16 3.37
C TRP A 49 3.30 10.63 2.94
N THR A 50 4.23 10.93 2.05
CA THR A 50 4.46 12.30 1.59
C THR A 50 3.27 12.79 0.77
N MET A 51 2.86 14.05 0.93
CA MET A 51 1.67 14.60 0.25
C MET A 51 1.77 14.61 -1.28
N GLU A 52 2.99 14.66 -1.83
CA GLU A 52 3.23 14.59 -3.28
C GLU A 52 2.86 13.23 -3.89
N TYR A 53 2.95 12.15 -3.10
CA TYR A 53 2.59 10.81 -3.55
C TYR A 53 1.35 10.24 -2.86
N GLY A 54 0.85 10.91 -1.81
CA GLY A 54 -0.50 10.83 -1.22
C GLY A 54 -0.93 9.46 -0.71
N THR A 55 -1.09 8.54 -1.65
CA THR A 55 -1.52 7.14 -1.52
C THR A 55 -0.42 6.13 -1.85
N TYR A 56 0.69 6.58 -2.44
CA TYR A 56 1.74 5.75 -2.99
C TYR A 56 3.09 6.03 -2.31
N VAL A 57 3.83 5.00 -1.95
CA VAL A 57 5.20 5.14 -1.41
C VAL A 57 6.10 4.05 -2.00
N ARG A 58 7.27 4.47 -2.49
CA ARG A 58 8.36 3.57 -2.92
C ARG A 58 9.41 3.46 -1.82
N PHE A 59 9.99 2.28 -1.71
CA PHE A 59 11.11 2.03 -0.81
C PHE A 59 11.98 0.88 -1.32
N ASP A 60 13.22 0.85 -0.85
CA ASP A 60 14.13 -0.27 -1.11
C ASP A 60 13.62 -1.52 -0.39
N GLY A 61 13.22 -2.52 -1.17
CA GLY A 61 12.78 -3.82 -0.70
C GLY A 61 13.94 -4.80 -0.54
N GLU A 62 13.60 -6.06 -0.26
CA GLU A 62 14.61 -7.13 -0.18
C GLU A 62 15.28 -7.37 -1.54
N ASN A 63 16.57 -7.73 -1.51
CA ASN A 63 17.38 -8.07 -2.69
C ASN A 63 17.58 -6.95 -3.73
N GLY A 64 17.45 -5.67 -3.32
CA GLY A 64 17.70 -4.53 -4.21
C GLY A 64 16.56 -4.26 -5.20
N ALA A 65 15.41 -4.88 -5.01
CA ALA A 65 14.19 -4.55 -5.74
C ALA A 65 13.52 -3.31 -5.13
N THR A 66 12.96 -2.45 -5.97
CA THR A 66 12.13 -1.33 -5.49
C THR A 66 10.73 -1.85 -5.20
N SER A 67 10.35 -1.86 -3.92
CA SER A 67 9.01 -2.19 -3.48
C SER A 67 8.16 -0.93 -3.37
N CYS A 68 6.85 -1.08 -3.44
CA CYS A 68 5.93 0.03 -3.20
C CYS A 68 4.65 -0.38 -2.47
N LEU A 69 4.09 0.57 -1.74
CA LEU A 69 2.76 0.50 -1.16
C LEU A 69 1.86 1.50 -1.88
N ASP A 70 0.65 1.10 -2.18
CA ASP A 70 -0.36 1.96 -2.82
C ASP A 70 -1.70 1.84 -2.09
N ILE A 71 -2.47 2.93 -2.05
CA ILE A 71 -3.79 2.99 -1.41
C ILE A 71 -4.78 3.50 -2.45
N ILE A 72 -5.58 2.60 -3.01
CA ILE A 72 -6.56 2.97 -4.04
C ILE A 72 -7.97 3.02 -3.46
N PRO A 73 -8.81 4.00 -3.85
CA PRO A 73 -10.22 3.97 -3.53
C PRO A 73 -10.91 2.86 -4.36
N VAL A 74 -11.72 2.04 -3.71
CA VAL A 74 -12.54 0.99 -4.31
C VAL A 74 -14.00 1.31 -4.09
N GLU A 75 -14.76 1.36 -5.18
CA GLU A 75 -16.21 1.52 -5.14
C GLU A 75 -16.88 0.17 -4.91
N VAL A 76 -17.66 0.09 -3.83
CA VAL A 76 -18.29 -1.17 -3.37
C VAL A 76 -19.35 -1.68 -4.35
N ASP A 77 -19.90 -0.82 -5.21
CA ASP A 77 -20.82 -1.22 -6.30
C ASP A 77 -20.18 -2.18 -7.30
N SER A 78 -18.84 -2.25 -7.39
CA SER A 78 -18.14 -3.17 -8.30
C SER A 78 -17.82 -4.54 -7.69
N VAL A 79 -18.05 -4.76 -6.39
CA VAL A 79 -17.72 -6.03 -5.70
C VAL A 79 -18.95 -6.96 -5.62
N LEU A 80 -20.14 -6.48 -5.99
CA LEU A 80 -21.41 -7.22 -5.95
C LEU A 80 -21.95 -7.65 -7.33
N MET A 81 -21.11 -7.68 -8.37
CA MET A 81 -21.47 -8.28 -9.68
C MET A 81 -20.73 -9.58 -9.94
#